data_AF-A0A971T2R3-F1
#
_entry.id   AF-A0A971T2R3-F1
#
_cell.length_a   1.000
_cell.length_b   1.000
_cell.length_c   1.000
_cell.angle_alpha   90.00
_cell.angle_beta   90.00
_cell.angle_gamma   90.00
#
_symmetry.space_group_name_H-M   'P 1'
#
loop_
_entity.id
_entity.type
_entity.pdbx_description
1 polymer ?
#
loop_
_entity_poly.entity_id
_entity_poly.type
_entity_poly.pdbx_seq_one_letter_code
_entity_poly.pdbx_strand_id
1 'polypeptide(L)'
;MTVEWFGRQMTLAGRFGAAALRRVWARSAGLRDRHRFVCRAEEILDESCPQFEDRFLCVRMSGCIPVAQANLDTDVRLELLDITNGPNSPEPVLSASPQWHHSQSPVFFYLTHNGVIPSKDAVLASEIIVAKVPLHLLRFAYRGRRKIQVVLSILSRSDGQVIVSAHDCVEYVFCREGFIELQERRENVLKASVELACAAAASLPFEASVVPIVERWIQDKTRRFTPRTDLAEPLRRLQAVEGALDADTACECLLTWGQKADRMAAADLTLQVVAQLSSLPKNLEEQLWAMAETLDISHERFLTLCQKRLLTIPCPYERWRLLIGVRDRLSPEDLRCRLNEEYRKWNARVTHRDPEIRRQADTILSLIADVRNRQQKEAMRV
;
A
#
# COMPACT_ATOMS: atom_id res chain seq x y z
N MET A 1 -13.45 -26.06 37.97
CA MET A 1 -14.60 -25.77 38.86
C MET A 1 -15.87 -26.01 38.07
N THR A 2 -16.55 -27.09 38.45
CA THR A 2 -17.98 -27.44 38.30
C THR A 2 -18.85 -26.58 37.39
N VAL A 3 -19.30 -27.19 36.29
CA VAL A 3 -20.49 -26.82 35.53
C VAL A 3 -21.59 -27.81 35.91
N GLU A 4 -22.61 -27.35 36.64
CA GLU A 4 -23.79 -28.14 36.96
C GLU A 4 -24.86 -27.99 35.88
N TRP A 5 -25.33 -29.14 35.41
CA TRP A 5 -26.52 -29.34 34.59
C TRP A 5 -27.62 -29.93 35.47
N PHE A 6 -28.76 -29.25 35.57
CA PHE A 6 -30.08 -29.78 35.96
C PHE A 6 -31.10 -28.77 35.38
N GLY A 7 -32.27 -29.11 34.86
CA GLY A 7 -33.06 -30.32 34.89
C GLY A 7 -34.52 -29.88 34.68
N ARG A 8 -35.23 -30.58 33.78
CA ARG A 8 -36.64 -30.40 33.38
C ARG A 8 -37.62 -30.09 34.52
N GLN A 9 -38.66 -29.29 34.24
CA GLN A 9 -40.06 -29.68 34.52
C GLN A 9 -41.02 -29.08 33.47
N MET A 10 -41.71 -29.97 32.73
CA MET A 10 -42.98 -29.70 32.06
C MET A 10 -44.10 -30.05 33.04
N THR A 11 -45.08 -29.17 33.21
CA THR A 11 -46.39 -29.50 33.76
C THR A 11 -47.48 -29.24 32.72
N LEU A 12 -48.28 -30.28 32.49
CA LEU A 12 -49.49 -30.30 31.69
C LEU A 12 -50.61 -29.54 32.42
N ALA A 13 -51.12 -28.48 31.79
CA ALA A 13 -52.49 -28.00 32.02
C ALA A 13 -52.98 -27.23 30.78
N GLY A 14 -54.19 -27.54 30.30
CA GLY A 14 -54.95 -26.64 29.39
C GLY A 14 -54.97 -26.98 27.90
N ARG A 15 -55.19 -28.23 27.51
CA ARG A 15 -55.58 -28.59 26.13
C ARG A 15 -57.07 -28.32 25.89
N PHE A 16 -57.49 -27.06 25.76
CA PHE A 16 -58.66 -26.62 24.96
C PHE A 16 -58.59 -25.08 24.89
N GLY A 17 -57.94 -24.54 23.85
CA GLY A 17 -57.81 -23.09 23.67
C GLY A 17 -56.62 -22.63 22.80
N ALA A 18 -55.60 -23.46 22.57
CA ALA A 18 -54.41 -23.04 21.84
C ALA A 18 -54.57 -23.03 20.30
N ALA A 19 -55.49 -23.80 19.73
CA ALA A 19 -55.64 -23.92 18.27
C ALA A 19 -56.37 -22.73 17.63
N ALA A 20 -57.29 -22.09 18.35
CA ALA A 20 -58.00 -20.88 17.88
C ALA A 20 -57.11 -19.63 18.00
N LEU A 21 -56.33 -19.51 19.09
CA LEU A 21 -55.36 -18.41 19.27
C LEU A 21 -54.19 -18.47 18.29
N ARG A 22 -53.73 -19.67 17.88
CA ARG A 22 -52.67 -19.81 16.85
C ARG A 22 -53.10 -19.32 15.47
N ARG A 23 -54.38 -19.43 15.08
CA ARG A 23 -54.86 -18.90 13.78
C ARG A 23 -55.01 -17.38 13.77
N VAL A 24 -55.32 -16.77 14.93
CA VAL A 24 -55.37 -15.30 15.06
C VAL A 24 -53.95 -14.72 15.11
N TRP A 25 -53.01 -15.36 15.80
CA TRP A 25 -51.60 -14.95 15.81
C TRP A 25 -50.86 -15.20 14.49
N ALA A 26 -51.18 -16.26 13.74
CA ALA A 26 -50.61 -16.48 12.41
C ALA A 26 -51.12 -15.47 11.36
N ARG A 27 -52.35 -14.94 11.52
CA ARG A 27 -52.89 -13.89 10.63
C ARG A 27 -52.38 -12.50 10.96
N SER A 28 -52.10 -12.18 12.23
CA SER A 28 -51.45 -10.92 12.62
C SER A 28 -49.94 -10.92 12.36
N ALA A 29 -49.27 -12.08 12.41
CA ALA A 29 -47.88 -12.22 11.96
C ALA A 29 -47.72 -11.99 10.45
N GLY A 30 -48.65 -12.47 9.62
CA GLY A 30 -48.61 -12.27 8.16
C GLY A 30 -48.94 -10.86 7.66
N LEU A 31 -49.59 -10.03 8.49
CA LEU A 31 -49.84 -8.61 8.19
C LEU A 31 -48.66 -7.71 8.56
N ARG A 32 -47.90 -8.06 9.62
CA ARG A 32 -46.67 -7.32 9.98
C ARG A 32 -45.51 -7.55 9.02
N ASP A 33 -45.47 -8.70 8.34
CA ASP A 33 -44.42 -9.01 7.36
C ASP A 33 -44.54 -8.18 6.06
N ARG A 34 -45.73 -7.65 5.75
CA ARG A 34 -45.98 -6.86 4.53
C ARG A 34 -45.32 -5.48 4.54
N HIS A 35 -44.88 -5.00 5.69
CA HIS A 35 -44.26 -3.68 5.83
C HIS A 35 -42.93 -3.77 6.58
N ARG A 36 -42.16 -4.84 6.37
CA ARG A 36 -40.77 -4.88 6.87
C ARG A 36 -40.00 -3.67 6.34
N PHE A 37 -39.14 -3.07 7.17
CA PHE A 37 -38.19 -2.06 6.70
C PHE A 37 -37.25 -2.69 5.69
N VAL A 38 -37.19 -2.13 4.48
CA VAL A 38 -36.42 -2.65 3.36
C VAL A 38 -35.48 -1.56 2.86
N CYS A 39 -34.22 -1.94 2.68
CA CYS A 39 -33.23 -1.20 1.90
C CYS A 39 -33.23 -1.80 0.48
N ARG A 40 -33.19 -0.95 -0.53
CA ARG A 40 -32.92 -1.36 -1.92
C ARG A 40 -31.77 -0.54 -2.46
N ALA A 41 -30.80 -1.22 -3.04
CA ALA A 41 -29.66 -0.59 -3.66
C ALA A 41 -29.54 -1.06 -5.11
N GLU A 42 -29.52 -0.09 -6.03
CA GLU A 42 -29.35 -0.39 -7.45
C GLU A 42 -28.34 0.56 -8.08
N GLU A 43 -27.64 0.04 -9.08
CA GLU A 43 -26.85 0.89 -9.96
C GLU A 43 -27.79 1.58 -10.96
N ILE A 44 -27.65 2.89 -11.11
CA ILE A 44 -28.34 3.69 -12.11
C ILE A 44 -27.34 4.44 -12.98
N LEU A 45 -27.75 4.71 -14.22
CA LEU A 45 -27.04 5.55 -15.17
C LEU A 45 -27.75 6.90 -15.26
N ASP A 46 -27.00 7.99 -15.15
CA ASP A 46 -27.46 9.35 -15.37
C ASP A 46 -26.73 9.93 -16.58
N GLU A 47 -27.38 9.83 -17.74
CA GLU A 47 -26.84 10.27 -19.04
C GLU A 47 -26.62 11.80 -19.14
N SER A 48 -27.11 12.57 -18.15
CA SER A 48 -26.83 14.01 -18.07
C SER A 48 -25.41 14.32 -17.59
N CYS A 49 -24.72 13.35 -16.99
CA CYS A 49 -23.35 13.49 -16.49
C CYS A 49 -22.30 13.09 -17.55
N PRO A 50 -21.05 13.57 -17.44
CA PRO A 50 -19.97 13.12 -18.32
C PRO A 50 -19.76 11.61 -18.27
N GLN A 51 -19.29 11.04 -19.38
CA GLN A 51 -18.89 9.63 -19.45
C GLN A 51 -17.89 9.32 -18.30
N PHE A 52 -18.08 8.17 -17.63
CA PHE A 52 -17.33 7.73 -16.44
C PHE A 52 -17.74 8.37 -15.10
N GLU A 53 -18.60 9.39 -15.11
CA GLU A 53 -19.22 10.00 -13.93
C GLU A 53 -20.74 9.77 -13.86
N ASP A 54 -21.29 9.12 -14.87
CA ASP A 54 -22.69 8.80 -15.10
C ASP A 54 -23.23 7.62 -14.26
N ARG A 55 -22.36 6.86 -13.58
CA ARG A 55 -22.77 5.69 -12.78
C ARG A 55 -22.97 6.06 -11.31
N PHE A 56 -24.16 5.81 -10.79
CA PHE A 56 -24.52 6.08 -9.40
C PHE A 56 -25.08 4.84 -8.71
N LEU A 57 -24.77 4.68 -7.42
CA LEU A 57 -25.47 3.78 -6.53
C LEU A 57 -26.65 4.53 -5.92
N CYS A 58 -27.87 4.17 -6.33
CA CYS A 58 -29.10 4.72 -5.79
C CYS A 58 -29.60 3.85 -4.64
N VAL A 59 -29.66 4.43 -3.44
CA VAL A 59 -30.14 3.74 -2.23
C VAL A 59 -31.52 4.26 -1.89
N ARG A 60 -32.48 3.35 -1.79
CA ARG A 60 -33.86 3.63 -1.43
C ARG A 60 -34.27 2.88 -0.17
N MET A 61 -35.24 3.44 0.53
CA MET A 61 -35.85 2.82 1.70
C MET A 61 -37.37 2.83 1.63
N SER A 62 -37.99 1.81 2.21
CA SER A 62 -39.45 1.70 2.36
C SER A 62 -39.80 0.81 3.54
N GLY A 63 -41.08 0.78 3.93
CA GLY A 63 -41.59 -0.08 4.99
C GLY A 63 -41.77 0.61 6.34
N CYS A 64 -42.00 -0.18 7.39
CA CYS A 64 -42.33 0.27 8.73
C CYS A 64 -41.08 0.65 9.53
N ILE A 65 -41.15 1.79 10.21
CA ILE A 65 -40.11 2.27 11.13
C ILE A 65 -40.70 2.24 12.56
N PRO A 66 -40.42 1.17 13.34
CA PRO A 66 -40.98 1.02 14.67
C PRO A 66 -40.28 1.96 15.66
N VAL A 67 -41.00 2.90 16.25
CA VAL A 67 -40.49 3.81 17.29
C VAL A 67 -41.30 3.69 18.57
N ALA A 68 -40.63 3.77 19.72
CA ALA A 68 -41.28 3.65 21.03
C ALA A 68 -42.24 4.83 21.31
N GLN A 69 -41.95 6.01 20.77
CA GLN A 69 -42.67 7.25 20.98
C GLN A 69 -42.87 8.00 19.66
N ALA A 70 -44.02 8.66 19.52
CA ALA A 70 -44.29 9.54 18.40
C ALA A 70 -43.43 10.80 18.45
N ASN A 71 -43.26 11.46 17.31
CA ASN A 71 -42.47 12.68 17.14
C ASN A 71 -40.98 12.50 17.48
N LEU A 72 -40.41 11.34 17.18
CA LEU A 72 -38.99 11.08 17.37
C LEU A 72 -38.18 11.69 16.22
N ASP A 73 -37.23 12.58 16.52
CA ASP A 73 -36.32 13.13 15.52
C ASP A 73 -35.24 12.12 15.15
N THR A 74 -34.99 11.96 13.85
CA THR A 74 -34.14 10.87 13.33
C THR A 74 -33.13 11.33 12.30
N ASP A 75 -32.02 10.61 12.25
CA ASP A 75 -31.03 10.66 11.19
C ASP A 75 -31.06 9.34 10.40
N VAL A 76 -30.64 9.39 9.13
CA VAL A 76 -30.41 8.20 8.32
C VAL A 76 -28.91 8.05 8.10
N ARG A 77 -28.41 6.86 8.40
CA ARG A 77 -27.03 6.44 8.19
C ARG A 77 -26.95 5.40 7.08
N LEU A 78 -25.98 5.59 6.18
CA LEU A 78 -25.65 4.69 5.10
C LEU A 78 -24.16 4.31 5.18
N GLU A 79 -23.90 3.01 5.17
CA GLU A 79 -22.56 2.41 5.22
C GLU A 79 -22.40 1.42 4.05
N LEU A 80 -21.19 1.34 3.50
CA LEU A 80 -20.86 0.45 2.38
C LEU A 80 -19.74 -0.50 2.80
N LEU A 81 -19.98 -1.79 2.66
CA LEU A 81 -19.01 -2.85 2.94
C LEU A 81 -18.80 -3.70 1.69
N ASP A 82 -17.56 -4.03 1.39
CA ASP A 82 -17.22 -4.94 0.31
C ASP A 82 -17.13 -6.37 0.85
N ILE A 83 -18.13 -7.18 0.52
CA ILE A 83 -18.27 -8.56 0.98
C ILE A 83 -17.91 -9.57 -0.12
N THR A 84 -17.10 -9.16 -1.11
CA THR A 84 -16.70 -10.03 -2.23
C THR A 84 -16.03 -11.31 -1.75
N ASN A 85 -15.19 -11.21 -0.72
CA ASN A 85 -14.47 -12.34 -0.12
C ASN A 85 -15.30 -13.06 0.96
N GLY A 86 -16.60 -12.76 1.08
CA GLY A 86 -17.50 -13.31 2.07
C GLY A 86 -17.86 -12.31 3.18
N PRO A 87 -18.99 -12.54 3.89
CA PRO A 87 -19.52 -11.62 4.89
C PRO A 87 -18.73 -11.62 6.22
N ASN A 88 -17.88 -12.62 6.46
CA ASN A 88 -17.11 -12.74 7.70
C ASN A 88 -15.83 -11.91 7.70
N SER A 89 -15.42 -11.41 6.54
CA SER A 89 -14.22 -10.57 6.36
C SER A 89 -14.55 -9.42 5.40
N PRO A 90 -15.49 -8.53 5.77
CA PRO A 90 -15.85 -7.40 4.94
C PRO A 90 -14.66 -6.44 4.85
N GLU A 91 -14.36 -5.96 3.65
CA GLU A 91 -13.41 -4.89 3.43
C GLU A 91 -14.15 -3.54 3.41
N PRO A 92 -13.57 -2.47 3.96
CA PRO A 92 -14.21 -1.16 3.90
C PRO A 92 -14.22 -0.63 2.47
N VAL A 93 -15.34 0.01 2.08
CA VAL A 93 -15.37 0.85 0.89
C VAL A 93 -14.91 2.24 1.29
N LEU A 94 -13.92 2.80 0.60
CA LEU A 94 -13.44 4.17 0.85
C LEU A 94 -14.07 5.15 -0.14
N SER A 95 -14.08 6.43 0.20
CA SER A 95 -14.48 7.50 -0.72
C SER A 95 -13.31 8.44 -1.02
N ALA A 96 -13.24 8.96 -2.23
CA ALA A 96 -12.32 10.02 -2.62
C ALA A 96 -12.83 11.41 -2.22
N SER A 97 -14.11 11.54 -1.88
CA SER A 97 -14.76 12.82 -1.58
C SER A 97 -14.94 13.01 -0.07
N PRO A 98 -14.35 14.06 0.55
CA PRO A 98 -14.40 14.28 2.00
C PRO A 98 -15.80 14.38 2.60
N GLN A 99 -16.79 14.83 1.84
CA GLN A 99 -18.18 14.90 2.30
C GLN A 99 -18.81 13.52 2.58
N TRP A 100 -18.17 12.43 2.14
CA TRP A 100 -18.59 11.05 2.36
C TRP A 100 -17.61 10.29 3.27
N HIS A 101 -16.73 11.00 3.98
CA HIS A 101 -15.78 10.37 4.89
C HIS A 101 -16.38 10.21 6.28
N HIS A 102 -15.96 9.15 6.97
CA HIS A 102 -16.05 9.11 8.42
C HIS A 102 -15.12 10.19 9.01
N SER A 103 -15.45 10.74 10.18
CA SER A 103 -14.76 11.90 10.78
C SER A 103 -13.23 11.75 10.96
N GLN A 104 -12.74 10.51 11.01
CA GLN A 104 -11.33 10.17 11.24
C GLN A 104 -10.72 9.28 10.15
N SER A 105 -11.48 8.95 9.10
CA SER A 105 -11.07 7.93 8.14
C SER A 105 -11.72 8.13 6.77
N PRO A 106 -11.03 7.83 5.66
CA PRO A 106 -11.61 7.93 4.31
C PRO A 106 -12.67 6.85 4.02
N VAL A 107 -13.01 5.99 5.00
CA VAL A 107 -14.11 5.03 4.90
C VAL A 107 -15.39 5.77 4.56
N PHE A 108 -16.13 5.21 3.59
CA PHE A 108 -17.41 5.73 3.17
C PHE A 108 -18.37 5.79 4.35
N PHE A 109 -18.94 6.96 4.56
CA PHE A 109 -19.94 7.20 5.58
C PHE A 109 -20.88 8.32 5.12
N TYR A 110 -22.18 8.08 5.17
CA TYR A 110 -23.18 9.09 4.89
C TYR A 110 -24.18 9.15 6.04
N LEU A 111 -24.35 10.35 6.61
CA LEU A 111 -25.29 10.63 7.68
C LEU A 111 -26.02 11.92 7.33
N THR A 112 -27.35 11.86 7.28
CA THR A 112 -28.19 13.01 7.00
C THR A 112 -29.38 13.05 7.93
N HIS A 113 -29.91 14.26 8.15
CA HIS A 113 -31.15 14.44 8.89
C HIS A 113 -32.31 13.86 8.08
N ASN A 114 -33.05 12.94 8.69
CA ASN A 114 -34.17 12.27 8.05
C ASN A 114 -35.51 12.95 8.39
N GLY A 115 -35.57 13.64 9.52
CA GLY A 115 -36.77 14.31 10.02
C GLY A 115 -37.44 13.57 11.16
N VAL A 116 -38.65 14.02 11.49
CA VAL A 116 -39.42 13.58 12.65
C VAL A 116 -40.40 12.49 12.26
N ILE A 117 -40.35 11.36 12.97
CA ILE A 117 -41.28 10.24 12.78
C ILE A 117 -42.57 10.53 13.57
N PRO A 118 -43.74 10.72 12.91
CA PRO A 118 -44.94 11.27 13.56
C PRO A 118 -45.71 10.27 14.43
N SER A 119 -45.47 8.96 14.29
CA SER A 119 -46.23 7.91 14.97
C SER A 119 -45.39 6.68 15.28
N LYS A 120 -45.81 5.88 16.27
CA LYS A 120 -45.09 4.68 16.75
C LYS A 120 -44.79 3.62 15.67
N ASP A 121 -45.63 3.52 14.65
CA ASP A 121 -45.47 2.57 13.54
C ASP A 121 -45.62 3.29 12.20
N ALA A 122 -44.81 4.32 11.97
CA ALA A 122 -44.85 5.05 10.70
C ALA A 122 -44.44 4.11 9.55
N VAL A 123 -45.21 4.12 8.47
CA VAL A 123 -44.96 3.30 7.28
C VAL A 123 -44.63 4.20 6.10
N LEU A 124 -43.47 3.98 5.51
CA LEU A 124 -43.09 4.56 4.23
C LEU A 124 -43.76 3.76 3.11
N ALA A 125 -44.91 4.26 2.64
CA ALA A 125 -45.70 3.60 1.61
C ALA A 125 -45.05 3.63 0.22
N SER A 126 -44.31 4.70 -0.09
CA SER A 126 -43.50 4.84 -1.29
C SER A 126 -42.02 4.71 -0.98
N GLU A 127 -41.25 4.28 -1.96
CA GLU A 127 -39.79 4.28 -1.87
C GLU A 127 -39.26 5.71 -1.81
N ILE A 128 -38.40 5.98 -0.83
CA ILE A 128 -37.72 7.26 -0.66
C ILE A 128 -36.26 7.07 -1.04
N ILE A 129 -35.73 7.95 -1.89
CA ILE A 129 -34.31 7.99 -2.21
C ILE A 129 -33.58 8.59 -1.03
N VAL A 130 -32.71 7.79 -0.42
CA VAL A 130 -31.85 8.22 0.69
C VAL A 130 -30.62 8.92 0.15
N ALA A 131 -29.95 8.29 -0.82
CA ALA A 131 -28.70 8.80 -1.36
C ALA A 131 -28.53 8.35 -2.81
N LYS A 132 -27.85 9.19 -3.59
CA LYS A 132 -27.30 8.87 -4.91
C LYS A 132 -25.78 9.03 -4.84
N VAL A 133 -25.07 7.91 -4.81
CA VAL A 133 -23.61 7.87 -4.58
C VAL A 133 -22.88 7.75 -5.91
N PRO A 134 -22.03 8.70 -6.30
CA PRO A 134 -21.24 8.56 -7.52
C PRO A 134 -20.22 7.42 -7.37
N LEU A 135 -20.34 6.37 -8.19
CA LEU A 135 -19.51 5.16 -8.07
C LEU A 135 -18.04 5.44 -8.38
N HIS A 136 -17.76 6.45 -9.21
CA HIS A 136 -16.39 6.88 -9.52
C HIS A 136 -15.65 7.49 -8.32
N LEU A 137 -16.36 7.92 -7.27
CA LEU A 137 -15.77 8.41 -6.03
C LEU A 137 -15.42 7.28 -5.06
N LEU A 138 -15.99 6.09 -5.23
CA LEU A 138 -15.70 4.95 -4.37
C LEU A 138 -14.34 4.31 -4.71
N ARG A 139 -13.68 3.74 -3.70
CA ARG A 139 -12.44 2.97 -3.82
C ARG A 139 -12.61 1.64 -3.09
N PHE A 140 -12.21 0.57 -3.76
CA PHE A 140 -12.38 -0.80 -3.30
C PHE A 140 -11.03 -1.44 -3.02
N ALA A 141 -11.03 -2.50 -2.22
CA ALA A 141 -9.81 -3.21 -1.83
C ALA A 141 -9.06 -3.81 -3.04
N TYR A 142 -9.79 -4.38 -4.01
CA TYR A 142 -9.23 -4.94 -5.24
C TYR A 142 -10.06 -4.53 -6.46
N ARG A 143 -9.46 -4.62 -7.65
CA ARG A 143 -10.15 -4.48 -8.95
C ARG A 143 -11.07 -5.68 -9.25
N GLY A 144 -11.92 -5.52 -10.26
CA GLY A 144 -12.81 -6.56 -10.78
C GLY A 144 -14.23 -6.47 -10.25
N ARG A 145 -14.97 -7.58 -10.32
CA ARG A 145 -16.36 -7.67 -9.85
C ARG A 145 -16.38 -7.68 -8.32
N ARG A 146 -17.08 -6.71 -7.75
CA ARG A 146 -17.24 -6.49 -6.31
C ARG A 146 -18.69 -6.73 -5.89
N LYS A 147 -18.89 -7.38 -4.76
CA LYS A 147 -20.21 -7.51 -4.11
C LYS A 147 -20.25 -6.56 -2.92
N ILE A 148 -21.06 -5.51 -3.05
CA ILE A 148 -21.14 -4.43 -2.08
C ILE A 148 -22.40 -4.62 -1.24
N GLN A 149 -22.24 -4.76 0.07
CA GLN A 149 -23.33 -4.71 1.03
C GLN A 149 -23.61 -3.25 1.39
N VAL A 150 -24.85 -2.84 1.20
CA VAL A 150 -25.35 -1.51 1.51
C VAL A 150 -26.15 -1.61 2.79
N VAL A 151 -25.64 -1.05 3.88
CA VAL A 151 -26.30 -1.08 5.19
C VAL A 151 -26.94 0.29 5.44
N LEU A 152 -28.26 0.28 5.58
CA LEU A 152 -29.05 1.47 5.85
C LEU A 152 -29.65 1.36 7.25
N SER A 153 -29.42 2.37 8.08
CA SER A 153 -29.93 2.42 9.44
C SER A 153 -30.60 3.76 9.72
N ILE A 154 -31.74 3.73 10.42
CA ILE A 154 -32.37 4.93 10.96
C ILE A 154 -31.94 5.04 12.43
N LEU A 155 -31.42 6.19 12.78
CA LEU A 155 -30.89 6.49 14.11
C LEU A 155 -31.80 7.49 14.80
N SER A 156 -32.00 7.32 16.10
CA SER A 156 -32.55 8.36 16.96
C SER A 156 -31.51 9.47 17.10
N ARG A 157 -31.90 10.73 16.85
CA ARG A 157 -30.96 11.85 16.88
C ARG A 157 -30.51 12.22 18.29
N SER A 158 -31.35 11.97 19.30
CA SER A 158 -31.05 12.34 20.68
C SER A 158 -29.96 11.49 21.33
N ASP A 159 -29.85 10.21 20.95
CA ASP A 159 -28.95 9.24 21.58
C ASP A 159 -28.11 8.42 20.58
N GLY A 160 -28.33 8.58 19.27
CA GLY A 160 -27.64 7.85 18.22
C GLY A 160 -28.02 6.37 18.12
N GLN A 161 -29.03 5.91 18.86
CA GLN A 161 -29.41 4.49 18.84
C GLN A 161 -30.04 4.09 17.51
N VAL A 162 -29.67 2.91 17.02
CA VAL A 162 -30.26 2.32 15.82
C VAL A 162 -31.70 1.89 16.13
N ILE A 163 -32.66 2.54 15.49
CA ILE A 163 -34.09 2.25 15.59
C ILE A 163 -34.40 1.01 14.73
N VAL A 164 -33.98 1.05 13.47
CA VAL A 164 -34.18 -0.02 12.51
C VAL A 164 -33.03 -0.03 11.51
N SER A 165 -32.70 -1.22 11.01
CA SER A 165 -31.66 -1.41 10.01
C SER A 165 -32.10 -2.45 8.99
N ALA A 166 -31.73 -2.20 7.73
CA ALA A 166 -31.87 -3.14 6.63
C ALA A 166 -30.62 -3.09 5.76
N HIS A 167 -30.40 -4.14 4.97
CA HIS A 167 -29.30 -4.17 4.03
C HIS A 167 -29.75 -4.76 2.70
N ASP A 168 -29.02 -4.40 1.66
CA ASP A 168 -29.12 -4.98 0.33
C ASP A 168 -27.71 -5.25 -0.22
N CYS A 169 -27.63 -6.01 -1.30
CA CYS A 169 -26.38 -6.30 -1.99
C CYS A 169 -26.46 -5.88 -3.45
N VAL A 170 -25.47 -5.13 -3.90
CA VAL A 170 -25.29 -4.75 -5.31
C VAL A 170 -23.98 -5.31 -5.83
N GLU A 171 -23.97 -5.71 -7.09
CA GLU A 171 -22.74 -6.08 -7.79
C GLU A 171 -22.24 -4.91 -8.63
N TYR A 172 -20.94 -4.66 -8.59
CA TYR A 172 -20.31 -3.57 -9.33
C TYR A 172 -18.96 -4.00 -9.89
N VAL A 173 -18.64 -3.62 -11.13
CA VAL A 173 -17.33 -3.91 -11.73
C VAL A 173 -16.42 -2.70 -11.58
N PHE A 174 -15.42 -2.81 -10.70
CA PHE A 174 -14.43 -1.77 -10.47
C PHE A 174 -13.21 -1.98 -11.38
N CYS A 175 -12.99 -1.06 -12.32
CA CYS A 175 -11.95 -1.20 -13.33
C CYS A 175 -10.59 -0.61 -12.92
N ARG A 176 -10.48 0.06 -11.78
CA ARG A 176 -9.22 0.64 -11.29
C ARG A 176 -8.54 -0.30 -10.30
N GLU A 177 -7.24 -0.13 -10.13
CA GLU A 177 -6.46 -0.85 -9.11
C GLU A 177 -7.02 -0.56 -7.71
N GLY A 178 -7.24 -1.61 -6.93
CA GLY A 178 -7.73 -1.49 -5.57
C GLY A 178 -6.65 -0.98 -4.61
N PHE A 179 -7.08 -0.44 -3.45
CA PHE A 179 -6.12 0.12 -2.49
C PHE A 179 -5.24 -0.95 -1.82
N ILE A 180 -5.73 -2.19 -1.69
CA ILE A 180 -4.91 -3.31 -1.19
C ILE A 180 -3.92 -3.75 -2.26
N GLU A 181 -4.35 -3.91 -3.51
CA GLU A 181 -3.46 -4.25 -4.63
C GLU A 181 -2.32 -3.22 -4.76
N LEU A 182 -2.65 -1.94 -4.65
CA LEU A 182 -1.67 -0.86 -4.68
C LEU A 182 -0.66 -0.96 -3.53
N GLN A 183 -1.14 -1.29 -2.33
CA GLN A 183 -0.29 -1.49 -1.16
C GLN A 183 0.61 -2.72 -1.33
N GLU A 184 0.07 -3.85 -1.77
CA GLU A 184 0.83 -5.09 -2.04
C GLU A 184 1.91 -4.85 -3.09
N ARG A 185 1.58 -4.15 -4.18
CA ARG A 185 2.57 -3.76 -5.20
C ARG A 185 3.69 -2.91 -4.59
N ARG A 186 3.33 -1.91 -3.79
CA ARG A 186 4.33 -1.05 -3.12
C ARG A 186 5.21 -1.87 -2.20
N GLU A 187 4.64 -2.77 -1.41
CA GLU A 187 5.39 -3.66 -0.52
C GLU A 187 6.31 -4.61 -1.29
N ASN A 188 5.86 -5.18 -2.41
CA ASN A 188 6.68 -6.02 -3.27
C ASN A 188 7.89 -5.26 -3.85
N VAL A 189 7.70 -4.01 -4.26
CA VAL A 189 8.78 -3.12 -4.74
C VAL A 189 9.77 -2.82 -3.62
N LEU A 190 9.29 -2.54 -2.40
CA LEU A 190 10.17 -2.31 -1.25
C LEU A 190 10.94 -3.58 -0.86
N LYS A 191 10.26 -4.73 -0.83
CA LYS A 191 10.89 -6.03 -0.54
C LYS A 191 11.95 -6.37 -1.59
N ALA A 192 11.66 -6.18 -2.88
CA ALA A 192 12.62 -6.38 -3.96
C ALA A 192 13.83 -5.43 -3.84
N SER A 193 13.62 -4.18 -3.40
CA SER A 193 14.71 -3.24 -3.13
C SER A 193 15.64 -3.75 -2.02
N VAL A 194 15.07 -4.33 -0.96
CA VAL A 194 15.82 -4.91 0.15
C VAL A 194 16.52 -6.21 -0.26
N GLU A 195 15.84 -7.10 -0.98
CA GLU A 195 16.41 -8.33 -1.55
C GLU A 195 17.64 -8.01 -2.40
N LEU A 196 17.51 -7.03 -3.31
CA LEU A 196 18.61 -6.61 -4.19
C LEU A 196 19.82 -6.10 -3.41
N ALA A 197 19.58 -5.26 -2.40
CA ALA A 197 20.64 -4.74 -1.54
C ALA A 197 21.32 -5.85 -0.73
N CYS A 198 20.55 -6.82 -0.23
CA CYS A 198 21.09 -7.97 0.51
C CYS A 198 21.85 -8.93 -0.42
N ALA A 199 21.37 -9.14 -1.65
CA ALA A 199 22.03 -9.99 -2.64
C ALA A 199 23.44 -9.47 -2.98
N ALA A 200 23.63 -8.16 -3.06
CA ALA A 200 24.94 -7.55 -3.26
C ALA A 200 25.92 -7.80 -2.10
N ALA A 201 25.43 -8.03 -0.88
CA ALA A 201 26.25 -8.39 0.28
C ALA A 201 26.44 -9.90 0.44
N ALA A 202 25.58 -10.72 -0.19
CA ALA A 202 25.51 -12.17 0.03
C ALA A 202 26.76 -12.94 -0.42
N SER A 203 27.52 -12.41 -1.38
CA SER A 203 28.75 -13.02 -1.87
C SER A 203 29.94 -12.87 -0.92
N LEU A 204 29.74 -12.21 0.23
CA LEU A 204 30.79 -11.88 1.19
C LEU A 204 30.37 -12.35 2.60
N PRO A 205 31.33 -12.50 3.53
CA PRO A 205 31.01 -12.72 4.93
C PRO A 205 30.06 -11.65 5.44
N PHE A 206 29.04 -12.07 6.19
CA PHE A 206 28.04 -11.15 6.72
C PHE A 206 28.67 -10.07 7.60
N GLU A 207 28.33 -8.80 7.31
CA GLU A 207 28.77 -7.66 8.10
C GLU A 207 27.59 -7.04 8.86
N ALA A 208 27.67 -7.02 10.19
CA ALA A 208 26.59 -6.51 11.05
C ALA A 208 26.27 -5.01 10.83
N SER A 209 27.20 -4.25 10.23
CA SER A 209 27.03 -2.84 9.82
C SER A 209 25.93 -2.65 8.77
N VAL A 210 25.57 -3.69 8.02
CA VAL A 210 24.51 -3.65 6.99
C VAL A 210 23.11 -3.52 7.60
N VAL A 211 22.87 -4.21 8.72
CA VAL A 211 21.56 -4.28 9.39
C VAL A 211 20.94 -2.90 9.66
N PRO A 212 21.61 -1.98 10.37
CA PRO A 212 21.01 -0.68 10.70
C PRO A 212 20.74 0.21 9.48
N ILE A 213 21.39 -0.04 8.34
CA ILE A 213 21.14 0.72 7.10
C ILE A 213 19.83 0.26 6.47
N VAL A 214 19.67 -1.06 6.33
CA VAL A 214 18.47 -1.65 5.73
C VAL A 214 17.26 -1.39 6.62
N GLU A 215 17.36 -1.58 7.93
CA GLU A 215 16.27 -1.32 8.88
C GLU A 215 15.83 0.15 8.86
N ARG A 216 16.80 1.08 8.89
CA ARG A 216 16.50 2.52 8.79
C ARG A 216 15.82 2.87 7.47
N TRP A 217 16.25 2.26 6.36
CA TRP A 217 15.63 2.48 5.06
C TRP A 217 14.19 1.96 5.03
N ILE A 218 13.94 0.76 5.56
CA ILE A 218 12.59 0.19 5.67
C ILE A 218 11.72 1.14 6.51
N GLN A 219 12.20 1.58 7.68
CA GLN A 219 11.48 2.48 8.58
C GLN A 219 11.14 3.83 7.91
N ASP A 220 12.06 4.42 7.14
CA ASP A 220 11.81 5.66 6.40
C ASP A 220 10.71 5.45 5.34
N LYS A 221 10.77 4.34 4.58
CA LYS A 221 9.83 4.04 3.51
C LYS A 221 8.44 3.67 4.00
N THR A 222 8.33 3.08 5.20
CA THR A 222 7.07 2.67 5.83
C THR A 222 6.52 3.68 6.82
N ARG A 223 7.17 4.84 7.04
CA ARG A 223 6.70 5.85 8.02
C ARG A 223 5.22 6.26 7.87
N ARG A 224 4.66 6.17 6.67
CA ARG A 224 3.27 6.57 6.35
C ARG A 224 2.28 5.41 6.27
N PHE A 225 2.70 4.16 6.42
CA PHE A 225 1.81 3.00 6.34
C PHE A 225 2.39 1.78 7.04
N THR A 226 1.54 0.95 7.62
CA THR A 226 1.97 -0.30 8.24
C THR A 226 2.06 -1.40 7.18
N PRO A 227 3.24 -1.97 6.90
CA PRO A 227 3.37 -3.04 5.94
C PRO A 227 2.64 -4.30 6.42
N ARG A 228 2.00 -5.03 5.50
CA ARG A 228 1.34 -6.32 5.78
C ARG A 228 2.31 -7.48 5.62
N THR A 229 3.32 -7.30 4.78
CA THR A 229 4.38 -8.26 4.53
C THR A 229 5.63 -7.95 5.36
N ASP A 230 6.43 -8.98 5.58
CA ASP A 230 7.70 -8.85 6.26
C ASP A 230 8.80 -8.34 5.31
N LEU A 231 8.97 -7.02 5.27
CA LEU A 231 9.98 -6.37 4.43
C LEU A 231 11.42 -6.65 4.88
N ALA A 232 11.63 -7.10 6.12
CA ALA A 232 12.94 -7.41 6.67
C ALA A 232 13.34 -8.88 6.47
N GLU A 233 12.47 -9.68 5.85
CA GLU A 233 12.73 -11.10 5.57
C GLU A 233 14.02 -11.36 4.77
N PRO A 234 14.34 -10.61 3.69
CA PRO A 234 15.61 -10.80 3.00
C PRO A 234 16.85 -10.51 3.87
N LEU A 235 16.73 -9.53 4.78
CA LEU A 235 17.81 -9.18 5.70
C LEU A 235 18.06 -10.30 6.72
N ARG A 236 17.00 -10.94 7.23
CA ARG A 236 17.14 -12.11 8.11
C ARG A 236 17.77 -13.30 7.39
N ARG A 237 17.37 -13.54 6.14
CA ARG A 237 17.98 -14.59 5.30
C ARG A 237 19.46 -14.36 5.12
N LEU A 238 19.87 -13.11 4.85
CA LEU A 238 21.27 -12.72 4.80
C LEU A 238 22.00 -12.98 6.14
N GLN A 239 21.40 -12.62 7.27
CA GLN A 239 21.95 -12.84 8.61
C GLN A 239 22.13 -14.33 8.94
N ALA A 240 21.17 -15.16 8.55
CA ALA A 240 21.19 -16.60 8.76
C ALA A 240 22.08 -17.34 7.75
N VAL A 241 22.58 -16.64 6.71
CA VAL A 241 23.27 -17.25 5.56
C VAL A 241 22.38 -18.32 4.90
N GLU A 242 21.06 -18.05 4.87
CA GLU A 242 20.05 -18.99 4.40
C GLU A 242 19.55 -18.65 3.00
N GLY A 243 19.78 -19.60 2.08
CA GLY A 243 19.26 -19.56 0.72
C GLY A 243 19.95 -18.55 -0.19
N ALA A 244 19.75 -18.72 -1.50
CA ALA A 244 20.24 -17.78 -2.49
C ALA A 244 19.31 -16.56 -2.55
N LEU A 245 19.86 -15.37 -2.31
CA LEU A 245 19.16 -14.11 -2.57
C LEU A 245 19.21 -13.85 -4.08
N ASP A 246 18.03 -13.63 -4.69
CA ASP A 246 17.89 -13.58 -6.13
C ASP A 246 17.81 -12.12 -6.62
N ALA A 247 18.98 -11.60 -7.03
CA ALA A 247 19.10 -10.24 -7.55
C ALA A 247 18.34 -10.04 -8.87
N ASP A 248 18.25 -11.08 -9.71
CA ASP A 248 17.63 -10.97 -11.03
C ASP A 248 16.11 -10.88 -10.89
N THR A 249 15.51 -11.78 -10.10
CA THR A 249 14.07 -11.71 -9.78
C THR A 249 13.71 -10.39 -9.08
N ALA A 250 14.58 -9.88 -8.21
CA ALA A 250 14.37 -8.58 -7.58
C ALA A 250 14.39 -7.43 -8.61
N CYS A 251 15.32 -7.45 -9.56
CA CYS A 251 15.38 -6.46 -10.64
C CYS A 251 14.14 -6.54 -11.55
N GLU A 252 13.70 -7.75 -11.94
CA GLU A 252 12.48 -7.95 -12.74
C GLU A 252 11.24 -7.41 -12.03
N CYS A 253 11.10 -7.65 -10.72
CA CYS A 253 10.03 -7.10 -9.91
C CYS A 253 10.04 -5.55 -9.93
N LEU A 254 11.22 -4.95 -9.75
CA LEU A 254 11.41 -3.50 -9.79
C LEU A 254 11.11 -2.89 -11.16
N LEU A 255 11.41 -3.59 -12.26
CA LEU A 255 11.05 -3.16 -13.61
C LEU A 255 9.56 -3.27 -13.89
N THR A 256 8.94 -4.35 -13.44
CA THR A 256 7.53 -4.65 -13.72
C THR A 256 6.60 -3.74 -12.93
N TRP A 257 6.93 -3.49 -11.65
CA TRP A 257 6.01 -2.85 -10.71
C TRP A 257 6.52 -1.51 -10.15
N GLY A 258 7.83 -1.28 -10.19
CA GLY A 258 8.46 -0.08 -9.64
C GLY A 258 8.46 1.08 -10.62
N GLN A 259 8.40 2.29 -10.08
CA GLN A 259 8.63 3.51 -10.86
C GLN A 259 10.14 3.79 -10.99
N LYS A 260 10.50 4.72 -11.88
CA LYS A 260 11.90 5.18 -12.01
C LYS A 260 12.52 5.65 -10.68
N ALA A 261 11.73 6.26 -9.82
CA ALA A 261 12.16 6.68 -8.49
C ALA A 261 12.47 5.47 -7.57
N ASP A 262 11.70 4.39 -7.68
CA ASP A 262 11.90 3.17 -6.88
C ASP A 262 13.17 2.44 -7.32
N ARG A 263 13.39 2.29 -8.64
CA ARG A 263 14.63 1.71 -9.21
C ARG A 263 15.88 2.46 -8.74
N MET A 264 15.83 3.79 -8.76
CA MET A 264 16.90 4.64 -8.22
C MET A 264 17.08 4.47 -6.71
N ALA A 265 16.00 4.33 -5.94
CA ALA A 265 16.05 4.13 -4.50
C ALA A 265 16.62 2.74 -4.13
N ALA A 266 16.32 1.71 -4.92
CA ALA A 266 16.87 0.37 -4.76
C ALA A 266 18.38 0.34 -5.03
N ALA A 267 18.83 0.96 -6.14
CA ALA A 267 20.25 1.10 -6.44
C ALA A 267 20.99 1.93 -5.35
N ASP A 268 20.37 3.00 -4.87
CA ASP A 268 20.92 3.82 -3.79
C ASP A 268 21.02 3.07 -2.44
N LEU A 269 20.04 2.22 -2.11
CA LEU A 269 20.12 1.32 -0.95
C LEU A 269 21.24 0.30 -1.12
N THR A 270 21.31 -0.34 -2.28
CA THR A 270 22.35 -1.33 -2.61
C THR A 270 23.74 -0.73 -2.44
N LEU A 271 23.97 0.47 -2.97
CA LEU A 271 25.25 1.17 -2.81
C LEU A 271 25.55 1.57 -1.37
N GLN A 272 24.53 1.89 -0.55
CA GLN A 272 24.73 2.15 0.88
C GLN A 272 25.16 0.89 1.65
N VAL A 273 24.56 -0.26 1.32
CA VAL A 273 24.97 -1.56 1.86
C VAL A 273 26.41 -1.87 1.43
N VAL A 274 26.70 -1.77 0.14
CA VAL A 274 28.04 -2.00 -0.42
C VAL A 274 29.09 -1.10 0.19
N ALA A 275 28.74 0.15 0.51
CA ALA A 275 29.66 1.09 1.13
C ALA A 275 30.17 0.58 2.50
N GLN A 276 29.36 -0.18 3.24
CA GLN A 276 29.73 -0.72 4.55
C GLN A 276 30.70 -1.90 4.47
N LEU A 277 30.72 -2.60 3.35
CA LEU A 277 31.54 -3.79 3.19
C LEU A 277 33.01 -3.45 3.36
N SER A 278 33.77 -4.32 4.01
CA SER A 278 35.21 -4.17 4.24
C SER A 278 36.03 -4.27 2.95
N SER A 279 35.57 -5.06 1.98
CA SER A 279 36.21 -5.25 0.68
C SER A 279 35.19 -5.25 -0.45
N LEU A 280 35.64 -4.91 -1.67
CA LEU A 280 34.78 -4.92 -2.86
C LEU A 280 35.44 -5.78 -3.94
N PRO A 281 35.07 -7.05 -4.08
CA PRO A 281 35.68 -7.92 -5.07
C PRO A 281 35.23 -7.51 -6.48
N LYS A 282 36.04 -7.81 -7.50
CA LYS A 282 35.79 -7.39 -8.89
C LYS A 282 34.46 -7.90 -9.45
N ASN A 283 34.07 -9.12 -9.09
CA ASN A 283 32.78 -9.69 -9.51
C ASN A 283 31.59 -8.87 -8.98
N LEU A 284 31.68 -8.32 -7.77
CA LEU A 284 30.63 -7.46 -7.22
C LEU A 284 30.56 -6.11 -7.96
N GLU A 285 31.71 -5.56 -8.37
CA GLU A 285 31.73 -4.36 -9.22
C GLU A 285 31.02 -4.60 -10.57
N GLU A 286 31.30 -5.72 -11.23
CA GLU A 286 30.64 -6.11 -12.48
C GLU A 286 29.13 -6.32 -12.27
N GLN A 287 28.75 -7.00 -11.18
CA GLN A 287 27.35 -7.20 -10.80
C GLN A 287 26.60 -5.88 -10.55
N LEU A 288 27.24 -4.90 -9.91
CA LEU A 288 26.62 -3.59 -9.65
C LEU A 288 26.35 -2.82 -10.95
N TRP A 289 27.25 -2.92 -11.92
CA TRP A 289 27.04 -2.32 -13.23
C TRP A 289 25.97 -3.03 -14.04
N ALA A 290 25.97 -4.37 -14.03
CA ALA A 290 24.93 -5.18 -14.67
C ALA A 290 23.55 -4.88 -14.06
N MET A 291 23.45 -4.82 -12.72
CA MET A 291 22.24 -4.42 -12.01
C MET A 291 21.74 -3.05 -12.46
N ALA A 292 22.63 -2.06 -12.58
CA ALA A 292 22.24 -0.72 -13.04
C ALA A 292 21.66 -0.74 -14.47
N GLU A 293 22.19 -1.58 -15.35
CA GLU A 293 21.66 -1.78 -16.70
C GLU A 293 20.31 -2.48 -16.68
N THR A 294 20.18 -3.56 -15.92
CA THR A 294 18.93 -4.28 -15.74
C THR A 294 17.85 -3.34 -15.22
N LEU A 295 18.16 -2.50 -14.24
CA LEU A 295 17.23 -1.49 -13.70
C LEU A 295 16.99 -0.28 -14.63
N ASP A 296 17.57 -0.25 -15.83
CA ASP A 296 17.46 0.85 -16.80
C ASP A 296 17.84 2.21 -16.15
N ILE A 297 18.97 2.19 -15.45
CA ILE A 297 19.62 3.37 -14.87
C ILE A 297 20.77 3.77 -15.79
N SER A 298 20.73 5.00 -16.30
CA SER A 298 21.80 5.50 -17.17
C SER A 298 23.14 5.51 -16.45
N HIS A 299 24.22 5.22 -17.20
CA HIS A 299 25.58 5.14 -16.69
C HIS A 299 25.98 6.38 -15.84
N GLU A 300 25.71 7.59 -16.34
CA GLU A 300 26.01 8.83 -15.62
C GLU A 300 25.26 8.97 -14.29
N ARG A 301 24.00 8.52 -14.24
CA ARG A 301 23.18 8.57 -13.02
C ARG A 301 23.69 7.58 -12.00
N PHE A 302 24.02 6.37 -12.43
CA PHE A 302 24.59 5.35 -11.56
C PHE A 302 25.97 5.79 -11.03
N LEU A 303 26.84 6.33 -11.89
CA LEU A 303 28.13 6.90 -11.47
C LEU A 303 27.95 8.00 -10.42
N THR A 304 26.96 8.88 -10.61
CA THR A 304 26.64 9.92 -9.62
C THR A 304 26.21 9.32 -8.28
N LEU A 305 25.43 8.22 -8.27
CA LEU A 305 25.10 7.50 -7.04
C LEU A 305 26.32 6.86 -6.40
N CYS A 306 27.19 6.20 -7.18
CA CYS A 306 28.43 5.62 -6.70
C CYS A 306 29.30 6.68 -6.02
N GLN A 307 29.55 7.81 -6.70
CA GLN A 307 30.31 8.93 -6.15
C GLN A 307 29.67 9.46 -4.87
N LYS A 308 28.34 9.64 -4.86
CA LYS A 308 27.62 10.13 -3.68
C LYS A 308 27.74 9.21 -2.46
N ARG A 309 27.68 7.89 -2.64
CA ARG A 309 27.62 6.93 -1.54
C ARG A 309 28.97 6.38 -1.13
N LEU A 310 29.83 6.07 -2.10
CA LEU A 310 31.11 5.43 -1.84
C LEU A 310 32.20 6.43 -1.42
N LEU A 311 32.06 7.74 -1.71
CA LEU A 311 32.99 8.77 -1.23
C LEU A 311 32.72 9.25 0.20
N THR A 312 31.54 8.97 0.76
CA THR A 312 31.24 9.35 2.15
C THR A 312 32.10 8.58 3.14
N ILE A 313 32.42 7.33 2.81
CA ILE A 313 33.24 6.42 3.63
C ILE A 313 34.68 6.50 3.12
N PRO A 314 35.70 6.53 4.00
CA PRO A 314 37.10 6.47 3.59
C PRO A 314 37.30 5.24 2.71
N CYS A 315 37.45 5.49 1.41
CA CYS A 315 37.41 4.46 0.39
C CYS A 315 38.79 3.82 0.27
N PRO A 316 38.94 2.49 0.44
CA PRO A 316 40.16 1.82 0.04
C PRO A 316 40.37 1.98 -1.47
N TYR A 317 41.62 2.09 -1.90
CA TYR A 317 42.06 2.31 -3.29
C TYR A 317 41.54 1.28 -4.32
N GLU A 318 40.80 0.26 -3.88
CA GLU A 318 40.26 -0.81 -4.71
C GLU A 318 38.97 -0.41 -5.46
N ARG A 319 38.25 0.63 -5.04
CA ARG A 319 36.94 1.02 -5.64
C ARG A 319 37.01 2.13 -6.68
N TRP A 320 38.21 2.46 -7.18
CA TRP A 320 38.41 3.63 -8.06
C TRP A 320 37.65 3.53 -9.39
N ARG A 321 37.42 2.31 -9.90
CA ARG A 321 36.73 2.07 -11.17
C ARG A 321 35.24 2.46 -11.10
N LEU A 322 34.51 2.01 -10.07
CA LEU A 322 33.15 2.49 -9.76
C LEU A 322 33.09 4.02 -9.61
N LEU A 323 34.07 4.62 -8.94
CA LEU A 323 34.10 6.07 -8.68
C LEU A 323 34.40 6.92 -9.92
N ILE A 324 35.15 6.39 -10.90
CA ILE A 324 35.50 7.09 -12.15
C ILE A 324 34.53 6.70 -13.29
N GLY A 325 33.81 5.60 -13.15
CA GLY A 325 32.85 5.10 -14.14
C GLY A 325 33.44 4.17 -15.17
N VAL A 326 34.45 3.38 -14.81
CA VAL A 326 35.17 2.47 -15.73
C VAL A 326 34.59 1.06 -15.59
N ARG A 327 33.96 0.53 -16.65
CA ARG A 327 33.30 -0.80 -16.67
C ARG A 327 34.21 -1.94 -17.14
N ASP A 328 35.10 -1.66 -18.11
CA ASP A 328 35.97 -2.67 -18.75
C ASP A 328 37.44 -2.21 -18.79
N ARG A 329 38.30 -3.05 -19.38
CA ARG A 329 39.63 -2.61 -19.86
C ARG A 329 39.43 -1.64 -21.03
N LEU A 330 39.08 -0.40 -20.71
CA LEU A 330 39.16 0.72 -21.65
C LEU A 330 40.54 0.71 -22.31
N SER A 331 40.61 1.14 -23.57
CA SER A 331 41.89 1.44 -24.19
C SER A 331 42.64 2.47 -23.33
N PRO A 332 43.98 2.46 -23.32
CA PRO A 332 44.77 3.45 -22.58
C PRO A 332 44.35 4.89 -22.91
N GLU A 333 43.99 5.15 -24.16
CA GLU A 333 43.48 6.44 -24.66
C GLU A 333 42.12 6.79 -24.05
N ASP A 334 41.15 5.87 -24.08
CA ASP A 334 39.80 6.11 -23.54
C ASP A 334 39.83 6.31 -22.03
N LEU A 335 40.65 5.51 -21.32
CA LEU A 335 40.87 5.68 -19.90
C LEU A 335 41.47 7.06 -19.61
N ARG A 336 42.46 7.50 -20.40
CA ARG A 336 43.07 8.84 -20.26
C ARG A 336 42.05 9.95 -20.51
N CYS A 337 41.21 9.83 -21.54
CA CYS A 337 40.12 10.76 -21.81
C CYS A 337 39.17 10.85 -20.61
N ARG A 338 38.73 9.70 -20.09
CA ARG A 338 37.82 9.65 -18.94
C ARG A 338 38.41 10.24 -17.66
N LEU A 339 39.68 9.93 -17.38
CA LEU A 339 40.39 10.51 -16.24
C LEU A 339 40.53 12.04 -16.37
N ASN A 340 40.71 12.56 -17.59
CA ASN A 340 40.78 14.00 -17.81
C ASN A 340 39.42 14.69 -17.61
N GLU A 341 38.33 14.06 -18.02
CA GLU A 341 36.97 14.56 -17.77
C GLU A 341 36.67 14.66 -16.27
N GLU A 342 36.87 13.55 -15.53
CA GLU A 342 36.65 13.55 -14.08
C GLU A 342 37.64 14.49 -13.37
N TYR A 343 38.89 14.58 -13.82
CA TYR A 343 39.85 15.55 -13.25
C TYR A 343 39.34 16.99 -13.39
N ARG A 344 38.88 17.41 -14.57
CA ARG A 344 38.34 18.78 -14.76
C ARG A 344 37.14 19.02 -13.85
N LYS A 345 36.22 18.05 -13.77
CA LYS A 345 35.01 18.11 -12.94
C LYS A 345 35.34 18.28 -11.46
N TRP A 346 36.25 17.48 -10.92
CA TRP A 346 36.59 17.49 -9.50
C TRP A 346 37.58 18.59 -9.12
N ASN A 347 38.50 18.97 -10.02
CA ASN A 347 39.40 20.11 -9.80
C ASN A 347 38.63 21.42 -9.63
N ALA A 348 37.52 21.60 -10.34
CA ALA A 348 36.63 22.74 -10.16
C ALA A 348 35.96 22.80 -8.77
N ARG A 349 35.99 21.72 -7.98
CA ARG A 349 35.34 21.60 -6.67
C ARG A 349 36.32 21.72 -5.49
N VAL A 350 37.63 21.81 -5.73
CA VAL A 350 38.66 21.91 -4.67
C VAL A 350 38.52 23.20 -3.86
N THR A 351 38.01 24.27 -4.47
CA THR A 351 37.77 25.57 -3.81
C THR A 351 36.33 25.72 -3.30
N HIS A 352 35.55 24.64 -3.26
CA HIS A 352 34.15 24.70 -2.84
C HIS A 352 34.01 25.14 -1.37
N ARG A 353 32.96 25.89 -1.05
CA ARG A 353 32.73 26.43 0.32
C ARG A 353 32.51 25.32 1.36
N ASP A 354 31.84 24.24 0.95
CA ASP A 354 31.59 23.07 1.80
C ASP A 354 32.87 22.22 1.97
N PRO A 355 33.36 22.01 3.21
CA PRO A 355 34.53 21.17 3.46
C PRO A 355 34.37 19.71 3.02
N GLU A 356 33.15 19.16 3.05
CA GLU A 356 32.94 17.76 2.67
C GLU A 356 33.09 17.57 1.16
N ILE A 357 32.60 18.52 0.37
CA ILE A 357 32.79 18.52 -1.09
C ILE A 357 34.27 18.66 -1.46
N ARG A 358 35.03 19.49 -0.72
CA ARG A 358 36.48 19.60 -0.91
C ARG A 358 37.20 18.28 -0.62
N ARG A 359 36.88 17.63 0.51
CA ARG A 359 37.43 16.33 0.88
C ARG A 359 37.17 15.26 -0.20
N GLN A 360 35.95 15.24 -0.74
CA GLN A 360 35.59 14.33 -1.83
C GLN A 360 36.38 14.62 -3.12
N ALA A 361 36.55 15.91 -3.46
CA ALA A 361 37.36 16.32 -4.60
C ALA A 361 38.82 15.89 -4.44
N ASP A 362 39.43 16.15 -3.30
CA ASP A 362 40.81 15.76 -3.00
C ASP A 362 41.00 14.23 -3.08
N THR A 363 40.01 13.48 -2.58
CA THR A 363 40.00 12.01 -2.66
C THR A 363 39.99 11.54 -4.12
N ILE A 364 39.09 12.05 -4.96
CA ILE A 364 39.03 11.66 -6.38
C ILE A 364 40.28 12.10 -7.14
N LEU A 365 40.81 13.30 -6.89
CA LEU A 365 42.01 13.79 -7.56
C LEU A 365 43.24 12.94 -7.20
N SER A 366 43.35 12.52 -5.94
CA SER A 366 44.39 11.59 -5.49
C SER A 366 44.27 10.24 -6.19
N LEU A 367 43.04 9.69 -6.29
CA LEU A 367 42.77 8.45 -7.03
C LEU A 367 43.16 8.57 -8.51
N ILE A 368 42.82 9.69 -9.16
CA ILE A 368 43.19 9.93 -10.57
C ILE A 368 44.72 9.97 -10.74
N ALA A 369 45.43 10.65 -9.84
CA ALA A 369 46.90 10.72 -9.88
C ALA A 369 47.52 9.31 -9.74
N ASP A 370 47.00 8.49 -8.82
CA ASP A 370 47.48 7.12 -8.62
C ASP A 370 47.22 6.22 -9.83
N VAL A 371 46.03 6.31 -10.43
CA VAL A 371 45.70 5.53 -11.64
C VAL A 371 46.64 5.92 -12.80
N ARG A 372 46.93 7.23 -12.98
CA ARG A 372 47.91 7.70 -13.98
C ARG A 372 49.31 7.14 -13.72
N ASN A 373 49.76 7.16 -12.47
CA ASN A 373 51.06 6.61 -12.08
C ASN A 373 51.16 5.10 -12.37
N ARG A 374 50.08 4.33 -12.16
CA ARG A 374 50.03 2.90 -12.48
C ARG A 374 50.13 2.67 -13.99
N GLN A 375 49.38 3.42 -14.79
CA GLN A 375 49.43 3.35 -16.26
C GLN A 375 50.83 3.64 -16.81
N GLN A 376 51.52 4.66 -16.26
CA GLN A 376 52.88 4.98 -16.68
C GLN A 376 53.89 3.87 -16.33
N LYS A 377 53.74 3.23 -15.16
CA LYS A 377 54.59 2.09 -14.76
C LYS A 377 54.35 0.85 -15.62
N GLU A 378 53.10 0.60 -16.03
CA GLU A 378 52.77 -0.51 -16.95
C GLU A 378 53.33 -0.25 -18.35
N ALA A 379 53.24 0.98 -18.85
CA ALA A 379 53.81 1.35 -20.15
C ALA A 379 55.35 1.31 -20.21
N MET A 380 56.05 1.45 -19.07
CA MET A 380 57.51 1.31 -18.99
C MET A 380 57.99 -0.15 -18.85
N ARG A 381 57.08 -1.11 -18.62
CA ARG A 381 57.39 -2.54 -18.49
C ARG A 381 57.21 -3.33 -19.79
N VAL A 382 56.53 -2.72 -20.77
CA VAL A 382 56.37 -3.21 -22.15
C VAL A 382 57.47 -2.58 -22.99
#